data_AF-A0A7S0ISA4-F1
#
_entry.id   AF-A0A7S0ISA4-F1
#
_cell.length_a   1.000
_cell.length_b   1.000
_cell.length_c   1.000
_cell.angle_alpha   90.00
_cell.angle_beta   90.00
_cell.angle_gamma   90.00
#
_symmetry.space_group_name_H-M   'P 1'
#
loop_
_entity.id
_entity.type
_entity.pdbx_description
1 polymer ?
#
loop_
_entity_poly.entity_id
_entity_poly.type
_entity_poly.pdbx_seq_one_letter_code
_entity_poly.pdbx_strand_id
1 'polypeptide(L)'
;ESSGISEPLPVAETFTFKDKLTGTSLGDVAGLHNLVTVVDAASIFEQLSTLDALADRGWQASEGDRRTVPQLLCDQLEFADVLVVNKADLVSEAQLGTVEALVKRINPNAEVLRTAHSIVEPALLLGKARFKMQRAEEHPDWLKEARENEHTPETQEYG
;
A
#
# COMPACT_ATOMS: atom_id res chain seq x y z
N GLU A 1 -9.91 -3.76 -4.80
CA GLU A 1 -9.16 -2.51 -4.53
C GLU A 1 -9.39 -2.21 -3.07
N SER A 2 -8.32 -1.97 -2.32
CA SER A 2 -8.42 -1.61 -0.92
C SER A 2 -8.81 -0.14 -0.84
N SER A 3 -9.44 0.29 0.25
CA SER A 3 -9.78 1.71 0.39
C SER A 3 -8.51 2.56 0.27
N GLY A 4 -8.63 3.81 -0.20
CA GLY A 4 -7.49 4.74 -0.31
C GLY A 4 -6.79 5.05 1.03
N ILE A 5 -7.30 4.51 2.13
CA ILE A 5 -6.82 4.65 3.50
C ILE A 5 -6.35 3.31 4.10
N SER A 6 -6.50 2.20 3.37
CA SER A 6 -6.09 0.88 3.82
C SER A 6 -4.56 0.72 3.74
N GLU A 7 -4.02 -0.05 4.69
CA GLU A 7 -2.61 -0.42 4.73
C GLU A 7 -2.35 -1.67 3.88
N PRO A 8 -1.21 -1.73 3.18
CA PRO A 8 -0.88 -2.91 2.38
C PRO A 8 -0.66 -4.18 3.21
N LEU A 9 -0.19 -4.05 4.46
CA LEU A 9 0.15 -5.17 5.35
C LEU A 9 -1.11 -5.94 5.82
N PRO A 10 -2.11 -5.33 6.49
CA PRO A 10 -3.32 -6.04 6.91
C PRO A 10 -4.05 -6.78 5.76
N VAL A 11 -4.02 -6.20 4.55
CA VAL A 11 -4.56 -6.85 3.36
C VAL A 11 -3.77 -8.11 3.00
N ALA A 12 -2.44 -8.06 3.08
CA ALA A 12 -1.59 -9.21 2.85
C ALA A 12 -1.76 -10.29 3.94
N GLU A 13 -1.96 -9.91 5.20
CA GLU A 13 -2.18 -10.85 6.31
C GLU A 13 -3.42 -11.72 6.11
N THR A 14 -4.48 -11.17 5.50
CA THR A 14 -5.72 -11.90 5.21
C THR A 14 -5.45 -13.16 4.38
N PHE A 15 -4.37 -13.20 3.59
CA PHE A 15 -3.94 -14.39 2.87
C PHE A 15 -3.31 -15.47 3.76
N THR A 16 -2.84 -15.13 4.95
CA THR A 16 -2.21 -16.05 5.93
C THR A 16 -3.16 -16.60 6.97
N PHE A 17 -4.20 -15.85 7.35
CA PHE A 17 -5.09 -16.27 8.43
C PHE A 17 -5.91 -17.49 8.04
N LYS A 18 -5.75 -18.55 8.83
CA LYS A 18 -6.62 -19.72 8.74
C LYS A 18 -7.89 -19.46 9.54
N ASP A 19 -9.02 -19.61 8.86
CA ASP A 19 -10.31 -19.56 9.52
C ASP A 19 -10.40 -20.68 10.59
N LYS A 20 -10.84 -20.32 11.79
CA LYS A 20 -10.82 -21.23 12.95
C LYS A 20 -11.86 -22.36 12.84
N LEU A 21 -12.89 -22.20 12.01
CA LEU A 21 -13.99 -23.16 11.85
C LEU A 21 -13.70 -24.18 10.74
N THR A 22 -13.06 -23.72 9.66
CA THR A 22 -12.83 -24.48 8.42
C THR A 22 -11.37 -24.92 8.27
N GLY A 23 -10.43 -24.25 8.94
CA GLY A 23 -8.99 -24.51 8.86
C GLY A 23 -8.33 -24.03 7.58
N THR A 24 -9.07 -23.37 6.69
CA THR A 24 -8.60 -22.86 5.39
C THR A 24 -8.26 -21.38 5.47
N SER A 25 -7.24 -20.92 4.73
CA SER A 25 -6.96 -19.50 4.50
C SER A 25 -7.27 -19.07 3.07
N LEU A 26 -7.35 -17.76 2.82
CA LEU A 26 -7.45 -17.25 1.45
C LEU A 26 -6.23 -17.65 0.61
N GLY A 27 -5.05 -17.79 1.24
CA GLY A 27 -3.83 -18.29 0.62
C GLY A 27 -3.92 -19.72 0.09
N ASP A 28 -4.86 -20.54 0.57
CA ASP A 28 -5.06 -21.91 0.07
C ASP A 28 -5.76 -21.93 -1.30
N VAL A 29 -6.48 -20.85 -1.65
CA VAL A 29 -7.30 -20.77 -2.88
C VAL A 29 -6.91 -19.63 -3.82
N ALA A 30 -6.16 -18.64 -3.34
CA ALA A 30 -5.71 -17.48 -4.09
C ALA A 30 -4.29 -17.06 -3.70
N GLY A 31 -3.49 -16.65 -4.69
CA GLY A 31 -2.14 -16.12 -4.47
C GLY A 31 -2.14 -14.59 -4.48
N LEU A 32 -1.44 -13.97 -3.52
CA LEU A 32 -1.11 -12.55 -3.57
C LEU A 32 0.15 -12.36 -4.42
N HIS A 33 0.00 -11.75 -5.60
CA HIS A 33 1.12 -11.60 -6.55
C HIS A 33 1.91 -10.31 -6.37
N ASN A 34 1.24 -9.18 -6.18
CA ASN A 34 1.88 -7.87 -6.03
C ASN A 34 1.00 -6.96 -5.16
N LEU A 35 1.62 -6.18 -4.29
CA LEU A 35 1.04 -4.96 -3.72
C LEU A 35 1.36 -3.79 -4.66
N VAL A 36 0.33 -3.08 -5.12
CA VAL A 36 0.47 -2.00 -6.11
C VAL A 36 -0.04 -0.70 -5.51
N THR A 37 0.83 0.31 -5.44
CA THR A 37 0.47 1.66 -4.96
C THR A 37 0.52 2.64 -6.13
N VAL A 38 -0.56 3.39 -6.33
CA VAL A 38 -0.63 4.44 -7.34
C VAL A 38 -0.28 5.78 -6.70
N VAL A 39 0.78 6.41 -7.19
CA VAL A 39 1.31 7.67 -6.67
C VAL A 39 0.87 8.81 -7.56
N ASP A 40 0.19 9.81 -7.00
CA ASP A 40 -0.14 11.04 -7.70
C ASP A 40 1.11 11.96 -7.76
N ALA A 41 1.76 12.02 -8.92
CA ALA A 41 2.97 12.83 -9.09
C ALA A 41 2.72 14.34 -8.88
N ALA A 42 1.49 14.81 -9.09
CA ALA A 42 1.16 16.23 -8.98
C ALA A 42 0.95 16.68 -7.53
N SER A 43 0.51 15.78 -6.63
CA SER A 43 0.15 16.13 -5.25
C SER A 43 1.02 15.50 -4.17
N ILE A 44 1.86 14.50 -4.49
CA ILE A 44 2.58 13.72 -3.47
C ILE A 44 3.42 14.58 -2.51
N PHE A 45 4.12 15.60 -3.02
CA PHE A 45 4.92 16.48 -2.15
C PHE A 45 4.08 17.36 -1.25
N GLU A 46 2.93 17.85 -1.74
CA GLU A 46 1.98 18.60 -0.91
C GLU A 46 1.46 17.71 0.20
N GLN A 47 1.03 16.49 -0.13
CA GLN A 47 0.48 15.53 0.83
C GLN A 47 1.50 15.09 1.88
N LEU A 48 2.76 14.87 1.49
CA LEU A 48 3.84 14.51 2.43
C LEU A 48 4.30 15.69 3.30
N SER A 49 3.95 16.93 2.94
CA SER A 49 4.33 18.13 3.70
C SER A 49 3.27 18.58 4.70
N THR A 50 2.10 17.93 4.73
CA THR A 50 1.04 18.25 5.70
C THR A 50 1.37 17.67 7.08
N LEU A 51 0.63 18.13 8.10
CA LEU A 51 0.62 17.53 9.44
C LEU A 51 -0.79 17.00 9.78
N ASP A 52 -1.64 16.87 8.77
CA ASP A 52 -3.04 16.51 8.95
C ASP A 52 -3.14 15.09 9.48
N ALA A 53 -3.95 14.90 10.53
CA ALA A 53 -4.34 13.57 10.93
C ALA A 53 -5.28 12.96 9.88
N LEU A 54 -5.30 11.63 9.77
CA LEU A 54 -6.27 10.95 8.91
C LEU A 54 -7.71 11.29 9.33
N ALA A 55 -7.96 11.40 10.64
CA ALA A 55 -9.25 11.81 11.20
C ALA A 55 -9.72 13.18 10.67
N ASP A 56 -8.82 14.15 10.52
CA ASP A 56 -9.15 15.51 10.06
C ASP A 56 -9.67 15.52 8.61
N ARG A 57 -9.27 14.50 7.82
CA ARG A 57 -9.71 14.32 6.43
C ARG A 57 -10.85 13.31 6.28
N GLY A 58 -11.34 12.74 7.39
CA GLY A 58 -12.32 11.65 7.37
C GLY A 58 -11.74 10.36 6.78
N TRP A 59 -10.42 10.18 6.89
CA TRP A 59 -9.64 9.07 6.35
C TRP A 59 -9.18 8.07 7.43
N GLN A 60 -9.74 8.16 8.63
CA GLN A 60 -9.44 7.23 9.72
C GLN A 60 -9.98 5.84 9.40
N ALA A 61 -9.16 4.81 9.62
CA ALA A 61 -9.59 3.42 9.44
C ALA A 61 -10.50 2.94 10.59
N SER A 62 -10.28 3.45 11.80
CA SER A 62 -11.01 3.08 13.01
C SER A 62 -11.07 4.22 14.03
N GLU A 63 -11.92 4.07 15.05
CA GLU A 63 -11.99 5.01 16.17
C GLU A 63 -10.68 4.99 16.96
N GLY A 64 -9.94 6.10 16.92
CA GLY A 64 -8.63 6.22 17.56
C GLY A 64 -7.44 6.09 16.61
N ASP A 65 -7.65 6.05 15.30
CA ASP A 65 -6.59 6.18 14.30
C ASP A 65 -5.90 7.55 14.43
N ARG A 66 -4.65 7.53 14.92
CA ARG A 66 -3.85 8.73 15.19
C ARG A 66 -2.79 9.01 14.13
N ARG A 67 -2.80 8.27 13.02
CA ARG A 67 -1.82 8.45 11.96
C ARG A 67 -2.06 9.76 11.23
N THR A 68 -1.00 10.26 10.64
CA THR A 68 -1.04 11.41 9.73
C THR A 68 -1.07 10.96 8.28
N VAL A 69 -1.51 11.85 7.38
CA VAL A 69 -1.48 11.60 5.93
C VAL A 69 -0.07 11.20 5.45
N PRO A 70 1.03 11.89 5.86
CA PRO A 70 2.36 11.46 5.48
C PRO A 70 2.76 10.07 5.97
N GLN A 71 2.33 9.66 7.18
CA GLN A 71 2.64 8.33 7.71
C GLN A 71 2.02 7.25 6.83
N LEU A 72 0.71 7.35 6.57
CA LEU A 72 0.00 6.41 5.70
C LEU A 72 0.62 6.30 4.31
N LEU A 73 0.96 7.44 3.69
CA LEU A 73 1.57 7.45 2.36
C LEU A 73 2.97 6.82 2.37
N CYS A 74 3.79 7.07 3.39
CA CYS A 74 5.09 6.43 3.53
C CYS A 74 4.95 4.91 3.64
N ASP A 75 4.02 4.42 4.46
CA ASP A 75 3.78 2.98 4.64
C ASP A 75 3.35 2.35 3.30
N GLN A 76 2.39 2.97 2.60
CA GLN A 76 1.94 2.50 1.28
C GLN A 76 3.06 2.47 0.23
N LEU A 77 4.02 3.39 0.29
CA LEU A 77 5.18 3.41 -0.61
C LEU A 77 6.21 2.33 -0.24
N GLU A 78 6.44 2.11 1.06
CA GLU A 78 7.43 1.16 1.59
C GLU A 78 7.07 -0.30 1.29
N PHE A 79 5.78 -0.66 1.32
CA PHE A 79 5.34 -2.04 1.12
C PHE A 79 4.98 -2.40 -0.32
N ALA A 80 4.92 -1.43 -1.23
CA ALA A 80 4.57 -1.69 -2.63
C ALA A 80 5.63 -2.58 -3.33
N ASP A 81 5.17 -3.58 -4.07
CA ASP A 81 6.00 -4.29 -5.04
C ASP A 81 6.11 -3.49 -6.34
N VAL A 82 5.05 -2.76 -6.69
CA VAL A 82 4.96 -1.91 -7.88
C VAL A 82 4.42 -0.54 -7.49
N LEU A 83 5.15 0.50 -7.87
CA LEU A 83 4.79 1.90 -7.69
C LEU A 83 4.42 2.50 -9.04
N VAL A 84 3.15 2.82 -9.22
CA VAL A 84 2.64 3.47 -10.44
C VAL A 84 2.62 4.97 -10.23
N VAL A 85 3.65 5.66 -10.69
CA VAL A 85 3.73 7.14 -10.67
C VAL A 85 2.84 7.68 -11.79
N ASN A 86 1.64 8.12 -11.41
CA ASN A 86 0.58 8.58 -12.30
C ASN A 86 0.53 10.12 -12.36
N LYS A 87 -0.24 10.62 -13.33
CA LYS A 87 -0.37 12.06 -13.66
C LYS A 87 0.96 12.68 -14.07
N ALA A 88 1.82 11.90 -14.71
CA ALA A 88 3.10 12.37 -15.24
C ALA A 88 2.93 13.43 -16.33
N ASP A 89 1.74 13.56 -16.91
CA ASP A 89 1.33 14.60 -17.85
C ASP A 89 1.07 15.97 -17.20
N LEU A 90 0.84 16.01 -15.87
CA LEU A 90 0.55 17.25 -15.13
C LEU A 90 1.78 17.91 -14.50
N VAL A 91 2.95 17.28 -14.61
CA VAL A 91 4.19 17.75 -13.99
C VAL A 91 5.33 17.84 -15.01
N SER A 92 6.33 18.69 -14.73
CA SER A 92 7.54 18.74 -15.54
C SER A 92 8.41 17.49 -15.36
N GLU A 93 9.26 17.17 -16.34
CA GLU A 93 10.24 16.07 -16.23
C GLU A 93 11.14 16.19 -14.99
N ALA A 94 11.49 17.42 -14.60
CA ALA A 94 12.32 17.66 -13.41
C ALA A 94 11.56 17.32 -12.11
N GLN A 95 10.28 17.71 -12.01
CA GLN A 95 9.44 17.35 -10.87
C GLN A 95 9.20 15.85 -10.83
N LEU A 96 8.91 15.23 -11.98
CA LEU A 96 8.71 13.80 -12.07
C LEU A 96 9.96 13.01 -11.65
N GLY A 97 11.14 13.41 -12.12
CA GLY A 97 12.40 12.81 -11.69
C GLY A 97 12.63 12.94 -10.18
N THR A 98 12.15 14.02 -9.56
CA THR A 98 12.20 14.21 -8.11
C THR A 98 11.24 13.25 -7.39
N VAL A 99 10.02 13.05 -7.93
CA VAL A 99 9.06 12.04 -7.41
C VAL A 99 9.66 10.64 -7.51
N GLU A 100 10.19 10.26 -8.68
CA GLU A 100 10.79 8.95 -8.89
C GLU A 100 11.99 8.71 -7.95
N ALA A 101 12.82 9.73 -7.72
CA ALA A 101 13.93 9.65 -6.78
C ALA A 101 13.44 9.49 -5.33
N LEU A 102 12.38 10.21 -4.94
CA LEU A 102 11.77 10.08 -3.62
C LEU A 102 11.25 8.66 -3.38
N VAL A 103 10.43 8.15 -4.30
CA VAL A 103 9.80 6.84 -4.09
C VAL A 103 10.81 5.70 -4.15
N LYS A 104 11.85 5.79 -5.00
CA LYS A 104 12.98 4.83 -4.98
C LYS A 104 13.81 4.91 -3.72
N ARG A 105 13.93 6.09 -3.10
CA ARG A 105 14.64 6.24 -1.83
C ARG A 105 13.87 5.58 -0.68
N ILE A 106 12.55 5.71 -0.67
CA ILE A 106 11.68 5.06 0.32
C ILE A 106 11.68 3.55 0.09
N ASN A 107 11.46 3.10 -1.15
CA ASN A 107 11.42 1.69 -1.49
C ASN A 107 12.34 1.38 -2.68
N PRO A 108 13.61 1.01 -2.42
CA PRO A 108 14.57 0.67 -3.48
C PRO A 108 14.24 -0.61 -4.25
N ASN A 109 13.33 -1.44 -3.73
CA ASN A 109 13.04 -2.76 -4.29
C ASN A 109 11.78 -2.76 -5.17
N ALA A 110 10.95 -1.73 -5.08
CA ALA A 110 9.76 -1.59 -5.91
C ALA A 110 10.09 -1.36 -7.38
N GLU A 111 9.28 -1.94 -8.24
CA GLU A 111 9.26 -1.59 -9.65
C GLU A 111 8.51 -0.27 -9.84
N VAL A 112 9.15 0.73 -10.44
CA VAL A 112 8.54 2.05 -10.65
C VAL A 112 8.08 2.19 -12.09
N LEU A 113 6.79 2.44 -12.28
CA LEU A 113 6.13 2.63 -13.57
C LEU A 113 5.61 4.06 -13.70
N ARG A 114 6.04 4.76 -14.75
CA ARG A 114 5.53 6.09 -15.11
C ARG A 114 4.27 5.95 -15.96
N THR A 115 3.21 6.68 -15.62
CA THR A 115 1.94 6.65 -16.36
C THR A 115 1.25 8.02 -16.43
N ALA A 116 0.37 8.16 -17.41
CA ALA A 116 -0.64 9.21 -17.49
C ALA A 116 -2.02 8.53 -17.52
N HIS A 117 -2.99 9.10 -16.80
CA HIS A 117 -4.35 8.54 -16.67
C HIS A 117 -4.40 7.08 -16.18
N SER A 118 -3.41 6.64 -15.41
CA SER A 118 -3.26 5.27 -14.90
C SER A 118 -3.23 4.18 -15.98
N ILE A 119 -2.89 4.53 -17.22
CA ILE A 119 -2.80 3.56 -18.30
C ILE A 119 -1.51 2.75 -18.13
N VAL A 120 -1.65 1.47 -17.80
CA VAL A 120 -0.55 0.51 -17.59
C VAL A 120 -0.91 -0.83 -18.22
N GLU A 121 0.08 -1.51 -18.79
CA GLU A 121 -0.13 -2.87 -19.30
C GLU A 121 -0.40 -3.83 -18.14
N PRO A 122 -1.52 -4.59 -18.15
CA PRO A 122 -1.85 -5.50 -17.05
C PRO A 122 -0.76 -6.54 -16.76
N ALA A 123 0.02 -6.93 -17.77
CA ALA A 123 1.13 -7.86 -17.62
C ALA A 123 2.24 -7.33 -16.68
N LEU A 124 2.43 -6.01 -16.59
CA LEU A 124 3.41 -5.43 -15.67
C LEU A 124 2.98 -5.60 -14.20
N LEU A 125 1.66 -5.56 -13.96
CA LEU A 125 1.07 -5.71 -12.63
C LEU A 125 0.78 -7.17 -12.24
N LEU A 126 0.47 -8.04 -13.21
CA LEU A 126 -0.01 -9.41 -12.94
C LEU A 126 0.94 -10.51 -13.45
N GLY A 127 1.84 -10.20 -14.38
CA GLY A 127 2.66 -11.19 -15.09
C GLY A 127 3.82 -11.76 -14.28
N LYS A 128 4.17 -11.14 -13.16
CA LYS A 128 5.23 -11.62 -12.25
C LYS A 128 4.76 -11.46 -10.81
N ALA A 129 4.78 -12.55 -10.05
CA ALA A 129 4.60 -12.51 -8.60
C ALA A 129 5.88 -11.96 -7.96
N ARG A 130 5.82 -10.75 -7.40
CA ARG A 130 6.95 -10.12 -6.69
C ARG A 130 6.77 -10.18 -5.18
N PHE A 131 5.51 -10.18 -4.72
CA PHE A 131 5.19 -10.27 -3.31
C PHE A 131 5.80 -11.51 -2.68
N LYS A 132 6.46 -11.34 -1.53
CA LYS A 132 7.02 -12.43 -0.74
C LYS A 132 6.62 -12.28 0.71
N MET A 133 5.82 -13.22 1.22
CA MET A 133 5.32 -13.20 2.60
C MET A 133 6.45 -13.12 3.63
N GLN A 134 7.56 -13.84 3.41
CA GLN A 134 8.75 -13.81 4.27
C GLN A 134 9.31 -12.40 4.46
N ARG A 135 9.27 -11.56 3.41
CA ARG A 135 9.75 -10.18 3.48
C ARG A 135 8.82 -9.32 4.33
N ALA A 136 7.52 -9.58 4.27
CA ALA A 136 6.58 -8.94 5.16
C ALA A 136 6.88 -9.36 6.61
N GLU A 137 6.97 -10.67 6.90
CA GLU A 137 7.11 -11.20 8.27
C GLU A 137 8.35 -10.69 9.03
N GLU A 138 9.39 -10.29 8.31
CA GLU A 138 10.60 -9.67 8.85
C GLU A 138 10.42 -8.18 9.20
N HIS A 139 9.33 -7.53 8.77
CA HIS A 139 9.08 -6.13 9.02
C HIS A 139 8.65 -5.87 10.48
N PRO A 140 9.29 -4.94 11.21
CA PRO A 140 8.96 -4.67 12.62
C PRO A 140 7.50 -4.32 12.85
N ASP A 141 6.89 -3.55 11.93
CA ASP A 141 5.49 -3.15 12.04
C ASP A 141 4.52 -4.31 11.74
N TRP A 142 4.84 -5.20 10.80
CA TRP A 142 4.07 -6.44 10.65
C TRP A 142 4.21 -7.29 11.92
N LEU A 143 5.42 -7.46 12.47
CA LEU A 143 5.58 -8.21 13.71
C LEU A 143 4.80 -7.60 14.89
N LYS A 144 4.56 -6.29 14.89
CA LYS A 144 3.74 -5.59 15.87
C LYS A 144 2.25 -5.82 15.62
N GLU A 145 1.77 -5.67 14.39
CA GLU A 145 0.38 -5.95 14.00
C GLU A 145 0.00 -7.43 14.23
N ALA A 146 0.89 -8.37 13.87
CA ALA A 146 0.75 -9.81 14.12
C ALA A 146 0.57 -10.14 15.60
N ARG A 147 1.21 -9.34 16.47
CA ARG A 147 1.16 -9.50 17.93
C ARG A 147 -0.04 -8.79 18.54
N GLU A 148 -0.50 -7.71 17.93
CA GLU A 148 -1.57 -6.86 18.44
C GLU A 148 -2.98 -7.36 18.06
N ASN A 149 -3.13 -8.21 17.04
CA ASN A 149 -4.27 -9.15 16.80
C ASN A 149 -5.66 -8.74 17.35
N GLU A 150 -6.04 -7.49 17.19
CA GLU A 150 -7.36 -6.93 17.55
C GLU A 150 -7.98 -6.11 16.40
N HIS A 151 -7.50 -6.26 15.17
CA HIS A 151 -8.26 -5.75 14.03
C HIS A 151 -9.16 -6.84 13.48
N THR A 152 -10.46 -6.58 13.61
CA THR A 152 -11.49 -7.32 12.87
C THR A 152 -11.22 -7.08 11.39
N PRO A 153 -11.09 -8.12 10.55
CA PRO A 153 -10.80 -7.93 9.13
C PRO A 153 -11.81 -6.98 8.46
N GLU A 154 -11.38 -6.14 7.52
CA GLU A 154 -12.25 -5.15 6.83
C GLU A 154 -13.51 -5.80 6.23
N THR A 155 -13.44 -7.06 5.77
CA THR A 155 -14.60 -7.83 5.28
C THR A 155 -15.67 -8.11 6.35
N GLN A 156 -15.31 -8.04 7.63
CA GLN A 156 -16.24 -8.15 8.76
C GLN A 156 -16.69 -6.79 9.28
N GLU A 157 -15.90 -5.73 9.10
CA GLU A 157 -16.22 -4.36 9.54
C GLU A 157 -17.02 -3.56 8.49
N TYR A 158 -16.73 -3.77 7.20
CA TYR A 158 -17.31 -3.02 6.08
C TYR A 158 -18.06 -3.88 5.05
N GLY A 159 -17.96 -5.22 5.15
CA GLY A 159 -18.73 -6.19 4.35
C GLY A 159 -18.11 -6.54 3.00
#